data_AF-G7LSV8-F1
#
_entry.id   AF-G7LSV8-F1
#
_cell.length_a   1.000
_cell.length_b   1.000
_cell.length_c   1.000
_cell.angle_alpha   90.00
_cell.angle_beta   90.00
_cell.angle_gamma   90.00
#
_symmetry.space_group_name_H-M   'P 1'
#
loop_
_entity.id
_entity.type
_entity.pdbx_description
1 polymer ?
#
loop_
_entity_poly.entity_id
_entity_poly.type
_entity_poly.pdbx_seq_one_letter_code
_entity_poly.pdbx_strand_id
1 'polypeptide(L)'
;MNEWFARPFPRRILPAVLDVSVSRVLKAVVMLLPVVVLAGCISNVSSYVSSQDTENSTPKEQVTDYRIAQCGYLWRVDGRAAMNNALYWLRAMDCAGRLPQNQAREEAQRLEADSWENAFKRGILLNNAGITQAERRQMLEQINVHRLAFPAALRPLIQTWRDRQTLFLALSDERLRYKRLQESSDKQLDTLRIQQNHLQYQLETTRQKLENLTDIERRLSSRKQLSGELPESDADRRNPAAAVKADDTYAPPAESDADKSTTEEPKSQ
;
A
#
# COMPACT_ATOMS: atom_id res chain seq x y z
N MET A 1 1.68 -3.26 37.30
CA MET A 1 0.82 -4.39 36.90
C MET A 1 1.40 -4.98 35.63
N ASN A 2 2.25 -6.02 35.72
CA ASN A 2 2.81 -6.80 34.60
C ASN A 2 3.57 -8.00 35.21
N GLU A 3 2.90 -9.11 35.48
CA GLU A 3 3.50 -10.25 36.21
C GLU A 3 2.78 -11.56 35.84
N TRP A 4 2.90 -12.08 34.61
CA TRP A 4 2.53 -13.48 34.32
C TRP A 4 3.35 -14.02 33.16
N PHE A 5 4.55 -14.53 33.43
CA PHE A 5 5.13 -15.72 32.77
C PHE A 5 6.40 -16.14 33.53
N ALA A 6 6.24 -17.00 34.53
CA ALA A 6 7.33 -17.80 35.07
C ALA A 6 6.78 -19.12 35.62
N ARG A 7 6.97 -20.21 34.88
CA ARG A 7 7.00 -21.56 35.46
C ARG A 7 8.31 -22.24 35.04
N PRO A 8 9.12 -22.71 36.00
CA PRO A 8 10.33 -23.47 35.71
C PRO A 8 9.98 -24.96 35.52
N PHE A 9 10.56 -25.58 34.50
CA PHE A 9 10.65 -27.04 34.39
C PHE A 9 11.81 -27.54 35.27
N PRO A 10 11.62 -28.54 36.15
CA PRO A 10 12.74 -29.18 36.80
C PRO A 10 13.31 -30.32 35.94
N ARG A 11 14.61 -30.21 35.65
CA ARG A 11 15.50 -31.34 35.32
C ARG A 11 15.51 -32.33 36.48
N ARG A 12 15.36 -33.62 36.19
CA ARG A 12 15.99 -34.70 36.96
C ARG A 12 16.81 -35.57 36.02
N ILE A 13 18.08 -35.69 36.37
CA ILE A 13 19.11 -36.58 35.82
C ILE A 13 19.33 -37.67 36.88
N LEU A 14 19.50 -38.94 36.47
CA LEU A 14 20.46 -39.96 36.94
C LEU A 14 20.05 -41.37 36.40
N PRO A 15 20.94 -42.37 36.34
CA PRO A 15 21.31 -43.02 35.07
C PRO A 15 21.34 -44.57 35.15
N ALA A 16 21.90 -45.14 34.07
CA ALA A 16 22.75 -46.34 34.02
C ALA A 16 22.13 -47.76 33.92
N VAL A 17 22.38 -48.33 32.72
CA VAL A 17 22.99 -49.64 32.43
C VAL A 17 22.16 -50.92 32.62
N LEU A 18 22.34 -51.84 31.64
CA LEU A 18 21.93 -53.25 31.46
C LEU A 18 21.04 -53.35 30.20
N ASP A 19 21.28 -54.12 29.15
CA ASP A 19 22.29 -55.15 28.89
C ASP A 19 22.47 -55.34 27.37
N VAL A 20 23.73 -55.46 26.97
CA VAL A 20 24.17 -55.89 25.64
C VAL A 20 24.33 -57.40 25.70
N SER A 21 23.42 -58.19 25.09
CA SER A 21 23.71 -59.58 24.61
C SER A 21 22.48 -60.37 24.12
N VAL A 22 21.68 -59.85 23.18
CA VAL A 22 20.76 -60.72 22.38
C VAL A 22 20.81 -60.39 20.87
N SER A 23 21.55 -59.34 20.47
CA SER A 23 21.62 -58.83 19.09
C SER A 23 22.53 -59.63 18.13
N ARG A 24 23.05 -60.80 18.53
CA ARG A 24 24.09 -61.49 17.75
C ARG A 24 23.77 -62.90 17.25
N VAL A 25 22.62 -63.48 17.59
CA VAL A 25 22.22 -64.80 17.05
C VAL A 25 21.11 -64.70 15.98
N LEU A 26 20.39 -63.58 15.89
CA LEU A 26 19.37 -63.38 14.85
C LEU A 26 19.92 -62.79 13.53
N LYS A 27 21.25 -62.57 13.42
CA LYS A 27 21.89 -61.88 12.28
C LYS A 27 22.63 -62.80 11.30
N ALA A 28 22.56 -64.12 11.43
CA ALA A 28 23.36 -65.04 10.62
C ALA A 28 22.58 -66.15 9.87
N VAL A 29 21.25 -66.16 9.93
CA VAL A 29 20.45 -67.10 9.11
C VAL A 29 19.38 -66.30 8.38
N VAL A 30 19.31 -66.53 7.07
CA VAL A 30 18.39 -65.93 6.07
C VAL A 30 18.83 -64.58 5.44
N MET A 31 20.09 -64.18 5.61
CA MET A 31 20.84 -63.50 4.54
C MET A 31 21.23 -64.56 3.49
N LEU A 32 20.26 -65.10 2.74
CA LEU A 32 20.44 -65.90 1.50
C LEU A 32 19.08 -66.37 0.93
N LEU A 33 18.11 -65.46 0.78
CA LEU A 33 16.94 -65.74 -0.06
C LEU A 33 16.34 -64.53 -0.82
N PRO A 34 17.11 -63.71 -1.57
CA PRO A 34 16.53 -62.81 -2.56
C PRO A 34 17.00 -63.16 -3.98
N VAL A 35 16.37 -64.12 -4.68
CA VAL A 35 16.59 -64.29 -6.14
C VAL A 35 15.35 -64.70 -6.96
N VAL A 36 14.23 -65.17 -6.39
CA VAL A 36 13.08 -65.58 -7.24
C VAL A 36 11.79 -64.98 -6.71
N VAL A 37 11.43 -63.79 -7.21
CA VAL A 37 10.15 -63.42 -7.85
C VAL A 37 10.26 -61.93 -8.22
N LEU A 38 10.93 -61.63 -9.35
CA LEU A 38 10.60 -60.44 -10.16
C LEU A 38 9.74 -60.95 -11.33
N ALA A 39 8.43 -60.86 -11.19
CA ALA A 39 7.50 -60.85 -12.32
C ALA A 39 6.66 -59.58 -12.14
N GLY A 40 6.88 -58.62 -13.03
CA GLY A 40 6.29 -57.29 -12.95
C GLY A 40 4.82 -57.27 -13.32
N CYS A 41 4.09 -56.34 -12.71
CA CYS A 41 2.90 -55.75 -13.31
C CYS A 41 3.14 -54.24 -13.40
N ILE A 42 3.61 -53.80 -14.56
CA ILE A 42 3.50 -52.41 -14.99
C ILE A 42 2.02 -52.21 -15.34
N SER A 43 1.28 -51.45 -14.55
CA SER A 43 0.01 -50.90 -15.02
C SER A 43 0.32 -49.73 -15.95
N ASN A 44 0.28 -50.02 -17.25
CA ASN A 44 0.35 -49.02 -18.30
C ASN A 44 -0.72 -47.94 -18.08
N VAL A 45 -0.25 -46.71 -17.91
CA VAL A 45 -0.99 -45.52 -18.31
C VAL A 45 -0.88 -45.43 -19.84
N SER A 46 -2.00 -45.63 -20.54
CA SER A 46 -2.26 -45.00 -21.84
C SER A 46 -3.77 -45.02 -22.17
N SER A 47 -4.37 -43.84 -22.04
CA SER A 47 -5.34 -43.18 -22.92
C SER A 47 -6.28 -43.98 -23.83
N TYR A 48 -7.58 -43.61 -23.71
CA TYR A 48 -8.58 -43.43 -24.77
C TYR A 48 -8.89 -44.61 -25.71
N VAL A 49 -10.02 -45.29 -25.46
CA VAL A 49 -10.95 -45.71 -26.51
C VAL A 49 -12.39 -45.51 -26.01
N SER A 50 -13.13 -44.79 -26.85
CA SER A 50 -14.57 -44.52 -26.80
C SER A 50 -15.38 -45.83 -26.88
N SER A 51 -16.39 -45.96 -26.04
CA SER A 51 -17.53 -46.84 -26.31
C SER A 51 -18.78 -46.15 -25.80
N GLN A 52 -19.62 -45.76 -26.76
CA GLN A 52 -21.01 -45.43 -26.53
C GLN A 52 -21.70 -46.63 -25.89
N ASP A 53 -22.19 -46.46 -24.68
CA ASP A 53 -23.33 -47.22 -24.16
C ASP A 53 -24.29 -46.20 -23.53
N THR A 54 -25.40 -45.97 -24.23
CA THR A 54 -26.56 -45.24 -23.74
C THR A 54 -27.45 -46.19 -22.94
N GLU A 55 -27.41 -46.15 -21.60
CA GLU A 55 -28.60 -46.36 -20.77
C GLU A 55 -28.40 -45.94 -19.29
N ASN A 56 -29.07 -44.85 -18.91
CA ASN A 56 -29.74 -44.54 -17.63
C ASN A 56 -29.01 -44.61 -16.26
N SER A 57 -28.94 -43.42 -15.67
CA SER A 57 -29.13 -43.10 -14.23
C SER A 57 -28.05 -43.52 -13.22
N THR A 58 -27.07 -42.62 -13.03
CA THR A 58 -26.87 -41.82 -11.81
C THR A 58 -25.66 -40.93 -12.06
N PRO A 59 -25.75 -39.59 -11.90
CA PRO A 59 -24.56 -38.77 -11.90
C PRO A 59 -23.72 -39.21 -10.71
N LYS A 60 -22.59 -39.88 -10.96
CA LYS A 60 -21.58 -40.12 -9.93
C LYS A 60 -21.11 -38.74 -9.47
N GLU A 61 -21.71 -38.25 -8.38
CA GLU A 61 -21.23 -37.09 -7.66
C GLU A 61 -19.83 -37.41 -7.17
N GLN A 62 -18.83 -37.14 -8.01
CA GLN A 62 -17.43 -37.27 -7.61
C GLN A 62 -17.19 -36.26 -6.50
N VAL A 63 -17.12 -36.76 -5.27
CA VAL A 63 -16.74 -35.98 -4.10
C VAL A 63 -15.31 -35.50 -4.32
N THR A 64 -15.18 -34.26 -4.78
CA THR A 64 -13.87 -33.65 -5.04
C THR A 64 -13.20 -33.36 -3.71
N ASP A 65 -11.99 -33.87 -3.51
CA ASP A 65 -11.17 -33.48 -2.36
C ASP A 65 -10.55 -32.10 -2.60
N TYR A 66 -11.15 -31.07 -2.00
CA TYR A 66 -10.70 -29.69 -2.11
C TYR A 66 -9.34 -29.43 -1.44
N ARG A 67 -8.79 -30.36 -0.66
CA ARG A 67 -7.42 -30.21 -0.12
C ARG A 67 -6.35 -30.26 -1.20
N ILE A 68 -6.59 -31.03 -2.27
CA ILE A 68 -5.64 -31.28 -3.36
C ILE A 68 -6.15 -30.87 -4.74
N ALA A 69 -7.37 -30.32 -4.82
CA ALA A 69 -7.98 -29.89 -6.07
C ALA A 69 -7.08 -28.97 -6.90
N GLN A 70 -7.03 -29.15 -8.22
CA GLN A 70 -6.19 -28.32 -9.10
C GLN A 70 -6.82 -26.95 -9.33
N CYS A 71 -5.99 -25.90 -9.40
CA CYS A 71 -6.47 -24.53 -9.54
C CYS A 71 -7.21 -24.25 -10.87
N GLY A 72 -6.88 -24.98 -11.95
CA GLY A 72 -7.37 -24.67 -13.31
C GLY A 72 -8.87 -24.90 -13.54
N TYR A 73 -9.52 -25.74 -12.73
CA TYR A 73 -10.97 -26.02 -12.85
C TYR A 73 -11.80 -25.40 -11.73
N LEU A 74 -11.15 -24.89 -10.69
CA LEU A 74 -11.80 -24.51 -9.44
C LEU A 74 -12.85 -23.40 -9.63
N TRP A 75 -12.56 -22.43 -10.51
CA TRP A 75 -13.45 -21.30 -10.79
C TRP A 75 -14.75 -21.68 -11.52
N ARG A 76 -14.72 -22.80 -12.27
CA ARG A 76 -15.86 -23.34 -13.03
C ARG A 76 -16.79 -24.22 -12.20
N VAL A 77 -16.46 -24.47 -10.93
CA VAL A 77 -17.29 -25.27 -10.04
C VAL A 77 -18.40 -24.39 -9.48
N ASP A 78 -19.65 -24.71 -9.80
CA ASP A 78 -20.84 -23.96 -9.35
C ASP A 78 -21.83 -24.81 -8.53
N GLY A 79 -21.46 -26.06 -8.22
CA GLY A 79 -22.33 -26.97 -7.48
C GLY A 79 -22.57 -26.53 -6.04
N ARG A 80 -23.83 -26.57 -5.58
CA ARG A 80 -24.24 -26.18 -4.21
C ARG A 80 -23.45 -26.90 -3.11
N ALA A 81 -23.09 -28.17 -3.31
CA ALA A 81 -22.25 -28.93 -2.39
C ALA A 81 -20.84 -28.33 -2.22
N ALA A 82 -20.26 -27.82 -3.31
CA ALA A 82 -18.97 -27.11 -3.30
C ALA A 82 -19.11 -25.75 -2.61
N MET A 83 -20.15 -24.99 -2.95
CA MET A 83 -20.38 -23.65 -2.42
C MET A 83 -20.62 -23.67 -0.91
N ASN A 84 -21.24 -24.71 -0.37
CA ASN A 84 -21.43 -24.87 1.08
C ASN A 84 -20.18 -25.43 1.81
N ASN A 85 -19.10 -25.76 1.10
CA ASN A 85 -17.91 -26.37 1.67
C ASN A 85 -16.80 -25.34 1.91
N ALA A 86 -16.37 -25.16 3.16
CA ALA A 86 -15.30 -24.22 3.50
C ALA A 86 -13.94 -24.57 2.87
N LEU A 87 -13.64 -25.86 2.64
CA LEU A 87 -12.38 -26.29 2.02
C LEU A 87 -12.29 -25.85 0.55
N TYR A 88 -13.42 -25.83 -0.16
CA TYR A 88 -13.47 -25.30 -1.52
C TYR A 88 -13.00 -23.84 -1.56
N TRP A 89 -13.56 -23.00 -0.68
CA TRP A 89 -13.22 -21.58 -0.63
C TRP A 89 -11.78 -21.32 -0.17
N LEU A 90 -11.29 -22.09 0.81
CA LEU A 90 -9.89 -22.01 1.22
C LEU A 90 -8.94 -22.35 0.07
N ARG A 91 -9.26 -23.41 -0.68
CA ARG A 91 -8.49 -23.78 -1.88
C ARG A 91 -8.58 -22.69 -2.95
N ALA A 92 -9.75 -22.07 -3.12
CA ALA A 92 -9.95 -20.98 -4.07
C ALA A 92 -9.11 -19.75 -3.73
N MET A 93 -9.03 -19.39 -2.45
CA MET A 93 -8.16 -18.31 -2.00
C MET A 93 -6.68 -18.59 -2.22
N ASP A 94 -6.19 -19.80 -1.92
CA ASP A 94 -4.79 -20.18 -2.19
C ASP A 94 -4.48 -20.17 -3.69
N CYS A 95 -5.38 -20.72 -4.51
CA CYS A 95 -5.23 -20.71 -5.97
C CYS A 95 -5.25 -19.29 -6.55
N ALA A 96 -6.15 -18.41 -6.10
CA ALA A 96 -6.19 -17.02 -6.54
C ALA A 96 -4.91 -16.25 -6.16
N GLY A 97 -4.34 -16.53 -5.00
CA GLY A 97 -3.08 -15.93 -4.55
C GLY A 97 -1.88 -16.28 -5.45
N ARG A 98 -1.99 -17.31 -6.30
CA ARG A 98 -0.95 -17.74 -7.24
C ARG A 98 -1.16 -17.22 -8.66
N LEU A 99 -2.34 -16.69 -8.97
CA LEU A 99 -2.63 -16.16 -10.30
C LEU A 99 -1.88 -14.85 -10.56
N PRO A 100 -1.36 -14.61 -11.77
CA PRO A 100 -0.83 -13.30 -12.12
C PRO A 100 -1.96 -12.27 -12.21
N GLN A 101 -1.64 -11.00 -11.96
CA GLN A 101 -2.64 -9.94 -11.77
C GLN A 101 -3.59 -9.78 -12.97
N ASN A 102 -3.06 -9.89 -14.18
CA ASN A 102 -3.83 -9.78 -15.42
C ASN A 102 -4.86 -10.91 -15.57
N GLN A 103 -4.44 -12.16 -15.36
CA GLN A 103 -5.35 -13.32 -15.40
C GLN A 103 -6.40 -13.23 -14.30
N ALA A 104 -6.01 -12.77 -13.09
CA ALA A 104 -6.96 -12.57 -12.01
C ALA A 104 -8.03 -11.52 -12.35
N ARG A 105 -7.68 -10.43 -13.06
CA ARG A 105 -8.66 -9.46 -13.58
C ARG A 105 -9.57 -10.07 -14.62
N GLU A 106 -9.01 -10.80 -15.57
CA GLU A 106 -9.78 -11.40 -16.67
C GLU A 106 -10.80 -12.42 -16.12
N GLU A 107 -10.37 -13.32 -15.24
CA GLU A 107 -11.28 -14.28 -14.61
C GLU A 107 -12.33 -13.59 -13.73
N ALA A 108 -11.97 -12.50 -13.05
CA ALA A 108 -12.92 -11.72 -12.26
C ALA A 108 -13.98 -11.02 -13.13
N GLN A 109 -13.64 -10.62 -14.36
CA GLN A 109 -14.57 -9.98 -15.30
C GLN A 109 -15.56 -10.96 -15.92
N ARG A 110 -15.18 -12.24 -16.05
CA ARG A 110 -16.07 -13.30 -16.54
C ARG A 110 -17.17 -13.68 -15.55
N LEU A 111 -17.04 -13.27 -14.29
CA LEU A 111 -18.00 -13.55 -13.23
C LEU A 111 -18.96 -12.36 -13.03
N GLU A 112 -20.24 -12.60 -13.23
CA GLU A 112 -21.29 -11.67 -12.86
C GLU A 112 -21.50 -11.72 -11.34
N ALA A 113 -21.60 -10.57 -10.67
CA ALA A 113 -21.75 -10.50 -9.20
C ALA A 113 -23.23 -10.49 -8.80
N ASP A 114 -24.04 -11.33 -9.43
CA ASP A 114 -25.48 -11.47 -9.23
C ASP A 114 -25.84 -12.38 -8.03
N SER A 115 -24.98 -13.35 -7.78
CA SER A 115 -25.09 -14.30 -6.68
C SER A 115 -24.00 -14.08 -5.63
N TRP A 116 -24.25 -14.53 -4.40
CA TRP A 116 -23.26 -14.41 -3.33
C TRP A 116 -22.00 -15.24 -3.65
N GLU A 117 -22.16 -16.38 -4.32
CA GLU A 117 -21.06 -17.24 -4.75
C GLU A 117 -20.15 -16.49 -5.72
N ASN A 118 -20.73 -15.91 -6.77
CA ASN A 118 -19.96 -15.22 -7.80
C ASN A 118 -19.37 -13.91 -7.28
N ALA A 119 -20.11 -13.15 -6.48
CA ALA A 119 -19.59 -11.97 -5.81
C ALA A 119 -18.35 -12.30 -4.95
N PHE A 120 -18.37 -13.44 -4.25
CA PHE A 120 -17.23 -13.87 -3.44
C PHE A 120 -16.07 -14.42 -4.28
N LYS A 121 -16.33 -15.25 -5.30
CA LYS A 121 -15.30 -15.71 -6.26
C LYS A 121 -14.58 -14.52 -6.91
N ARG A 122 -15.35 -13.56 -7.42
CA ARG A 122 -14.85 -12.31 -8.00
C ARG A 122 -14.02 -11.53 -6.99
N GLY A 123 -14.51 -11.37 -5.76
CA GLY A 123 -13.75 -10.69 -4.71
C GLY A 123 -12.41 -11.35 -4.38
N ILE A 124 -12.39 -12.69 -4.31
CA ILE A 124 -11.16 -13.46 -4.08
C ILE A 124 -10.15 -13.24 -5.22
N LEU A 125 -10.60 -13.27 -6.48
CA LEU A 125 -9.74 -13.02 -7.64
C LEU A 125 -9.20 -11.59 -7.64
N LEU A 126 -10.05 -10.60 -7.36
CA LEU A 126 -9.65 -9.19 -7.35
C LEU A 126 -8.62 -8.85 -6.27
N ASN A 127 -8.48 -9.66 -5.22
CA ASN A 127 -7.45 -9.45 -4.19
C ASN A 127 -6.02 -9.43 -4.74
N ASN A 128 -5.73 -10.25 -5.74
CA ASN A 128 -4.41 -10.31 -6.36
C ASN A 128 -4.35 -9.56 -7.69
N ALA A 129 -5.44 -8.90 -8.06
CA ALA A 129 -5.57 -8.23 -9.35
C ALA A 129 -4.99 -6.80 -9.36
N GLY A 130 -4.28 -6.39 -8.30
CA GLY A 130 -3.69 -5.04 -8.20
C GLY A 130 -4.72 -3.92 -8.32
N ILE A 131 -5.91 -4.10 -7.74
CA ILE A 131 -7.01 -3.11 -7.82
C ILE A 131 -6.71 -1.83 -7.04
N THR A 132 -7.36 -0.75 -7.46
CA THR A 132 -7.35 0.54 -6.76
C THR A 132 -8.14 0.48 -5.45
N GLN A 133 -7.96 1.49 -4.61
CA GLN A 133 -8.65 1.59 -3.33
C GLN A 133 -10.17 1.78 -3.50
N ALA A 134 -10.59 2.53 -4.53
CA ALA A 134 -12.00 2.74 -4.85
C ALA A 134 -12.67 1.42 -5.30
N GLU A 135 -12.04 0.69 -6.21
CA GLU A 135 -12.50 -0.63 -6.65
C GLU A 135 -12.60 -1.62 -5.49
N ARG A 136 -11.65 -1.58 -4.54
CA ARG A 136 -11.70 -2.44 -3.34
C ARG A 136 -12.91 -2.13 -2.46
N ARG A 137 -13.28 -0.86 -2.30
CA ARG A 137 -14.49 -0.47 -1.57
C ARG A 137 -15.75 -0.95 -2.27
N GLN A 138 -15.82 -0.80 -3.59
CA GLN A 138 -16.96 -1.28 -4.39
C GLN A 138 -17.11 -2.81 -4.32
N MET A 139 -16.00 -3.55 -4.40
CA MET A 139 -15.99 -5.00 -4.24
C MET A 139 -16.51 -5.44 -2.86
N LEU A 140 -16.09 -4.74 -1.79
CA LEU A 140 -16.61 -5.02 -0.45
C LEU A 140 -18.11 -4.74 -0.34
N GLU A 141 -18.59 -3.67 -0.97
CA GLU A 141 -20.00 -3.33 -0.98
C GLU A 141 -20.84 -4.39 -1.69
N GLN A 142 -20.39 -4.87 -2.85
CA GLN A 142 -21.04 -5.97 -3.58
C GLN A 142 -21.18 -7.24 -2.70
N ILE A 143 -20.14 -7.58 -1.93
CA ILE A 143 -20.20 -8.73 -1.01
C ILE A 143 -21.13 -8.46 0.17
N ASN A 144 -21.18 -7.22 0.67
CA ASN A 144 -22.06 -6.83 1.78
C ASN A 144 -23.54 -6.92 1.41
N VAL A 145 -23.93 -6.61 0.16
CA VAL A 145 -25.31 -6.79 -0.34
C VAL A 145 -25.79 -8.22 -0.10
N HIS A 146 -24.90 -9.20 -0.27
CA HIS A 146 -25.22 -10.62 -0.11
C HIS A 146 -24.95 -11.16 1.30
N ARG A 147 -24.68 -10.33 2.33
CA ARG A 147 -24.21 -10.82 3.64
C ARG A 147 -25.09 -11.90 4.28
N LEU A 148 -26.41 -11.83 4.05
CA LEU A 148 -27.38 -12.74 4.64
C LEU A 148 -27.54 -14.05 3.85
N ALA A 149 -27.15 -14.06 2.58
CA ALA A 149 -27.23 -15.23 1.71
C ALA A 149 -26.09 -16.24 1.97
N PHE A 150 -25.01 -15.81 2.62
CA PHE A 150 -23.88 -16.67 2.91
C PHE A 150 -24.24 -17.80 3.91
N PRO A 151 -23.85 -19.05 3.60
CA PRO A 151 -24.00 -20.19 4.50
C PRO A 151 -23.34 -19.94 5.86
N ALA A 152 -23.99 -20.40 6.93
CA ALA A 152 -23.48 -20.21 8.30
C ALA A 152 -22.07 -20.79 8.51
N ALA A 153 -21.76 -21.92 7.87
CA ALA A 153 -20.46 -22.57 7.94
C ALA A 153 -19.30 -21.72 7.39
N LEU A 154 -19.59 -20.77 6.49
CA LEU A 154 -18.57 -19.92 5.88
C LEU A 154 -18.37 -18.58 6.60
N ARG A 155 -19.24 -18.22 7.55
CA ARG A 155 -19.19 -16.91 8.21
C ARG A 155 -17.83 -16.57 8.81
N PRO A 156 -17.15 -17.48 9.53
CA PRO A 156 -15.82 -17.18 10.07
C PRO A 156 -14.80 -16.86 8.98
N LEU A 157 -14.82 -17.64 7.89
CA LEU A 157 -13.91 -17.44 6.75
C LEU A 157 -14.13 -16.08 6.08
N ILE A 158 -15.39 -15.73 5.83
CA ILE A 158 -15.76 -14.45 5.19
C ILE A 158 -15.48 -13.27 6.11
N GLN A 159 -15.68 -13.43 7.42
CA GLN A 159 -15.32 -12.43 8.42
C GLN A 159 -13.83 -12.12 8.34
N THR A 160 -12.97 -13.14 8.47
CA THR A 160 -11.52 -12.96 8.40
C THR A 160 -11.07 -12.39 7.05
N TRP A 161 -11.70 -12.83 5.95
CA TRP A 161 -11.42 -12.31 4.63
C TRP A 161 -11.77 -10.82 4.50
N ARG A 162 -12.93 -10.38 5.00
CA ARG A 162 -13.35 -8.97 5.01
C ARG A 162 -12.45 -8.13 5.91
N ASP A 163 -12.10 -8.63 7.09
CA ASP A 163 -11.19 -7.95 8.02
C ASP A 163 -9.84 -7.68 7.34
N ARG A 164 -9.32 -8.65 6.57
CA ARG A 164 -8.11 -8.45 5.75
C ARG A 164 -8.29 -7.33 4.71
N GLN A 165 -9.45 -7.23 4.05
CA GLN A 165 -9.70 -6.14 3.10
C GLN A 165 -9.76 -4.78 3.78
N THR A 166 -10.39 -4.70 4.95
CA THR A 166 -10.45 -3.48 5.76
C THR A 166 -9.05 -3.02 6.17
N LEU A 167 -8.19 -3.96 6.57
CA LEU A 167 -6.78 -3.66 6.88
C LEU A 167 -6.01 -3.13 5.68
N PHE A 168 -6.25 -3.68 4.48
CA PHE A 168 -5.64 -3.12 3.26
C PHE A 168 -6.08 -1.69 2.98
N LEU A 169 -7.37 -1.38 3.17
CA LEU A 169 -7.89 -0.03 3.03
C LEU A 169 -7.25 0.92 4.05
N ALA A 170 -7.23 0.54 5.34
CA ALA A 170 -6.62 1.33 6.41
C ALA A 170 -5.14 1.61 6.15
N LEU A 171 -4.38 0.59 5.72
CA LEU A 171 -2.97 0.74 5.38
C LEU A 171 -2.77 1.71 4.21
N SER A 172 -3.63 1.65 3.18
CA SER A 172 -3.56 2.58 2.05
C SER A 172 -3.93 4.01 2.44
N ASP A 173 -4.92 4.19 3.32
CA ASP A 173 -5.32 5.50 3.84
C ASP A 173 -4.19 6.14 4.67
N GLU A 174 -3.54 5.37 5.54
CA GLU A 174 -2.38 5.84 6.31
C GLU A 174 -1.22 6.23 5.38
N ARG A 175 -0.86 5.40 4.40
CA ARG A 175 0.19 5.74 3.42
C ARG A 175 -0.10 7.06 2.70
N LEU A 176 -1.36 7.29 2.32
CA LEU A 176 -1.77 8.51 1.66
C LEU A 176 -1.68 9.72 2.60
N ARG A 177 -2.06 9.56 3.87
CA ARG A 177 -1.90 10.60 4.90
C ARG A 177 -0.43 10.96 5.12
N TYR A 178 0.45 9.98 5.27
CA TYR A 178 1.88 10.21 5.40
C TYR A 178 2.48 10.91 4.18
N LYS A 179 2.08 10.51 2.98
CA LYS A 179 2.54 11.16 1.74
C LYS A 179 2.15 12.64 1.70
N ARG A 180 0.92 12.99 2.05
CA ARG A 180 0.47 14.40 2.12
C ARG A 180 1.27 15.19 3.16
N LEU A 181 1.53 14.60 4.32
CA LEU A 181 2.34 15.24 5.36
C LEU A 181 3.77 15.50 4.87
N GLN A 182 4.39 14.51 4.22
CA GLN A 182 5.71 14.66 3.63
C GLN A 182 5.74 15.76 2.58
N GLU A 183 4.80 15.76 1.63
CA GLU A 183 4.68 16.82 0.62
C GLU A 183 4.50 18.21 1.24
N SER A 184 3.75 18.33 2.34
CA SER A 184 3.59 19.60 3.06
C SER A 184 4.88 20.05 3.73
N SER A 185 5.64 19.12 4.31
CA SER A 185 6.93 19.41 4.94
C SER A 185 7.98 19.79 3.90
N ASP A 186 8.01 19.11 2.76
CA ASP A 186 8.94 19.40 1.66
C ASP A 186 8.66 20.81 1.11
N LYS A 187 7.38 21.17 0.93
CA LYS A 187 6.99 22.54 0.55
C LYS A 187 7.48 23.59 1.56
N GLN A 188 7.38 23.31 2.86
CA GLN A 188 7.89 24.23 3.89
C GLN A 188 9.42 24.36 3.86
N LEU A 189 10.15 23.27 3.60
CA LEU A 189 11.60 23.33 3.43
C LEU A 189 11.98 24.16 2.19
N ASP A 190 11.22 24.03 1.11
CA ASP A 190 11.47 24.79 -0.11
C ASP A 190 11.18 26.28 0.07
N THR A 191 10.12 26.67 0.80
CA THR A 191 9.87 28.08 1.11
C THR A 191 10.98 28.67 1.97
N LEU A 192 11.48 27.94 2.97
CA LEU A 192 12.60 28.39 3.81
C LEU A 192 13.90 28.53 2.99
N ARG A 193 14.18 27.62 2.06
CA ARG A 193 15.34 27.73 1.15
C ARG A 193 15.25 28.97 0.27
N ILE A 194 14.06 29.26 -0.28
CA ILE A 194 13.84 30.46 -1.10
C ILE A 194 14.06 31.73 -0.25
N GLN A 195 13.55 31.77 0.97
CA GLN A 195 13.76 32.90 1.89
C GLN A 195 15.24 33.10 2.22
N GLN A 196 15.97 32.02 2.53
CA GLN A 196 17.41 32.08 2.81
C GLN A 196 18.18 32.66 1.63
N ASN A 197 17.92 32.17 0.40
CA ASN A 197 18.58 32.65 -0.81
C ASN A 197 18.25 34.13 -1.08
N HIS A 198 17.00 34.54 -0.83
CA HIS A 198 16.59 35.93 -0.97
C HIS A 198 17.34 36.86 0.00
N LEU A 199 17.43 36.47 1.28
CA LEU A 199 18.16 37.23 2.28
C LEU A 199 19.66 37.31 1.96
N GLN A 200 20.26 36.21 1.49
CA GLN A 200 21.65 36.21 1.04
C GLN A 200 21.87 37.17 -0.14
N TYR A 201 20.97 37.16 -1.12
CA TYR A 201 21.02 38.10 -2.24
C TYR A 201 20.92 39.55 -1.75
N GLN A 202 19.99 39.85 -0.83
CA GLN A 202 19.89 41.18 -0.25
C GLN A 202 21.18 41.60 0.46
N LEU A 203 21.80 40.73 1.26
CA LEU A 203 23.06 41.00 1.92
C LEU A 203 24.21 41.25 0.94
N GLU A 204 24.29 40.49 -0.15
CA GLU A 204 25.32 40.69 -1.16
C GLU A 204 25.13 42.03 -1.88
N THR A 205 23.89 42.39 -2.23
CA THR A 205 23.61 43.68 -2.86
C THR A 205 23.89 44.87 -1.94
N THR A 206 23.61 44.75 -0.64
CA THR A 206 23.94 45.83 0.32
C THR A 206 25.43 45.93 0.53
N ARG A 207 26.15 44.82 0.60
CA ARG A 207 27.62 44.79 0.63
C ARG A 207 28.20 45.51 -0.60
N GLN A 208 27.74 45.16 -1.80
CA GLN A 208 28.20 45.79 -3.04
C GLN A 208 27.89 47.30 -3.06
N LYS A 209 26.72 47.70 -2.55
CA LYS A 209 26.37 49.13 -2.41
C LYS A 209 27.28 49.86 -1.42
N LEU A 210 27.60 49.24 -0.29
CA LEU A 210 28.52 49.81 0.69
C LEU A 210 29.93 49.95 0.10
N GLU A 211 30.43 48.93 -0.59
CA GLU A 211 31.71 48.97 -1.30
C GLU A 211 31.75 50.10 -2.34
N ASN A 212 30.71 50.24 -3.15
CA ASN A 212 30.61 51.34 -4.12
C ASN A 212 30.59 52.72 -3.44
N LEU A 213 29.85 52.88 -2.34
CA LEU A 213 29.86 54.14 -1.57
C LEU A 213 31.24 54.44 -0.98
N THR A 214 31.95 53.43 -0.50
CA THR A 214 33.34 53.56 -0.02
C THR A 214 34.30 53.94 -1.16
N ASP A 215 34.16 53.36 -2.34
CA ASP A 215 34.96 53.72 -3.51
C ASP A 215 34.72 55.16 -3.97
N ILE A 216 33.45 55.62 -3.92
CA ILE A 216 33.09 57.01 -4.21
C ILE A 216 33.74 57.95 -3.18
N GLU A 217 33.67 57.62 -1.89
CA GLU A 217 34.29 58.40 -0.81
C GLU A 217 35.81 58.50 -1.02
N ARG A 218 36.48 57.40 -1.33
CA ARG A 218 37.91 57.40 -1.66
C ARG A 218 38.25 58.29 -2.86
N ARG A 219 37.43 58.27 -3.93
CA ARG A 219 37.61 59.13 -5.11
C ARG A 219 37.41 60.61 -4.77
N LEU A 220 36.36 60.95 -4.03
CA LEU A 220 36.09 62.32 -3.60
C LEU A 220 37.22 62.84 -2.70
N SER A 221 37.70 62.03 -1.75
CA SER A 221 38.84 62.36 -0.89
C SER A 221 40.12 62.59 -1.71
N SER A 222 40.42 61.75 -2.71
CA SER A 222 41.57 61.95 -3.60
C SER A 222 41.47 63.24 -4.42
N ARG A 223 40.27 63.57 -4.93
CA ARG A 223 40.03 64.81 -5.67
C ARG A 223 40.13 66.03 -4.76
N LYS A 224 39.66 65.94 -3.52
CA LYS A 224 39.78 67.03 -2.53
C LYS A 224 41.23 67.31 -2.15
N GLN A 225 42.08 66.28 -2.05
CA GLN A 225 43.51 66.46 -1.81
C GLN A 225 44.23 67.10 -3.01
N LEU A 226 43.91 66.74 -4.26
CA LEU A 226 44.46 67.41 -5.44
C LEU A 226 43.89 68.83 -5.67
N SER A 227 42.68 69.11 -5.19
CA SER A 227 42.03 70.43 -5.36
C SER A 227 42.33 71.41 -4.23
N GLY A 228 43.02 70.99 -3.16
CA GLY A 228 43.42 71.83 -2.03
C GLY A 228 44.65 72.71 -2.28
N GLU A 229 45.23 72.69 -3.48
CA GLU A 229 46.44 73.43 -3.85
C GLU A 229 46.20 74.52 -4.93
N LEU A 230 44.95 74.97 -5.11
CA LEU A 230 44.63 76.19 -5.88
C LEU A 230 43.80 77.17 -5.05
N PRO A 231 44.08 78.49 -5.13
CA PRO A 231 43.50 79.47 -4.24
C PRO A 231 42.03 79.76 -4.56
N GLU A 232 41.33 80.09 -3.49
CA GLU A 232 39.98 80.61 -3.36
C GLU A 232 39.69 81.75 -4.34
N SER A 233 38.62 81.61 -5.13
CA SER A 233 37.98 82.72 -5.82
C SER A 233 36.48 82.71 -5.48
N ASP A 234 36.13 83.50 -4.47
CA ASP A 234 34.78 83.99 -4.26
C ASP A 234 34.32 84.81 -5.46
N ALA A 235 33.19 84.41 -6.06
CA ALA A 235 32.36 85.31 -6.84
C ALA A 235 30.91 84.81 -6.85
N ASP A 236 30.13 85.42 -5.96
CA ASP A 236 28.67 85.50 -5.94
C ASP A 236 28.00 85.51 -7.31
N ARG A 237 26.89 84.75 -7.46
CA ARG A 237 25.62 85.27 -8.01
C ARG A 237 24.42 84.32 -7.85
N ARG A 238 23.69 84.59 -6.77
CA ARG A 238 22.22 84.56 -6.58
C ARG A 238 21.36 84.47 -7.86
N ASN A 239 20.46 83.47 -7.94
CA ASN A 239 19.01 83.68 -7.97
C ASN A 239 18.16 82.40 -7.73
N PRO A 240 16.90 82.51 -7.27
CA PRO A 240 16.17 81.46 -6.57
C PRO A 240 15.03 80.79 -7.39
N ALA A 241 14.45 79.77 -6.75
CA ALA A 241 13.07 79.29 -6.88
C ALA A 241 12.71 78.40 -8.09
N ALA A 242 12.67 77.08 -7.83
CA ALA A 242 11.64 76.21 -8.36
C ALA A 242 11.28 75.19 -7.26
N ALA A 243 10.29 75.54 -6.45
CA ALA A 243 9.64 74.61 -5.53
C ALA A 243 8.77 73.66 -6.37
N VAL A 244 9.21 72.41 -6.55
CA VAL A 244 8.39 71.35 -7.11
C VAL A 244 7.70 70.67 -5.92
N LYS A 245 6.37 70.77 -5.89
CA LYS A 245 5.53 70.14 -4.86
C LYS A 245 5.62 68.62 -4.98
N ALA A 246 5.84 67.97 -3.85
CA ALA A 246 5.63 66.54 -3.68
C ALA A 246 4.14 66.31 -3.40
N ASP A 247 3.44 65.68 -4.35
CA ASP A 247 2.20 64.97 -4.08
C ASP A 247 2.31 63.63 -4.81
N ASP A 248 2.68 62.60 -4.06
CA ASP A 248 2.35 61.19 -4.33
C ASP A 248 2.68 60.41 -3.05
N THR A 249 1.82 60.61 -2.03
CA THR A 249 1.78 59.73 -0.86
C THR A 249 0.96 58.51 -1.25
N TYR A 250 1.63 57.39 -1.48
CA TYR A 250 0.99 56.08 -1.64
C TYR A 250 0.32 55.68 -0.31
N ALA A 251 -1.02 55.59 -0.31
CA ALA A 251 -1.81 55.03 0.77
C ALA A 251 -2.08 53.53 0.49
N PRO A 252 -1.83 52.62 1.46
CA PRO A 252 -2.15 51.21 1.29
C PRO A 252 -3.66 50.96 1.38
N PRO A 253 -4.22 49.95 0.68
CA PRO A 253 -5.63 49.64 0.79
C PRO A 253 -5.97 49.09 2.18
N ALA A 254 -6.96 49.70 2.83
CA ALA A 254 -7.61 49.15 4.01
C ALA A 254 -8.47 47.94 3.61
N GLU A 255 -8.21 46.79 4.22
CA GLU A 255 -9.09 45.63 4.21
C GLU A 255 -10.39 46.01 4.95
N SER A 256 -11.54 45.80 4.30
CA SER A 256 -12.84 45.88 4.94
C SER A 256 -13.35 44.47 5.20
N ASP A 257 -13.27 44.07 6.47
CA ASP A 257 -14.11 43.05 7.06
C ASP A 257 -15.55 43.56 7.10
N ALA A 258 -16.43 42.96 6.29
CA ALA A 258 -17.86 42.85 6.57
C ALA A 258 -18.55 41.94 5.54
N ASP A 259 -18.63 40.64 5.84
CA ASP A 259 -19.92 39.96 5.63
C ASP A 259 -20.10 38.80 6.61
N LYS A 260 -21.00 38.99 7.57
CA LYS A 260 -21.56 37.92 8.38
C LYS A 260 -23.04 38.20 8.63
N SER A 261 -23.81 37.13 8.47
CA SER A 261 -25.22 36.93 8.85
C SER A 261 -26.21 37.38 7.77
N THR A 262 -27.23 36.62 7.35
CA THR A 262 -27.87 35.38 7.85
C THR A 262 -29.01 35.06 6.89
N THR A 263 -29.30 33.78 6.59
CA THR A 263 -30.65 33.23 6.27
C THR A 263 -30.48 31.70 6.24
N GLU A 264 -30.75 31.02 7.36
CA GLU A 264 -31.99 30.28 7.65
C GLU A 264 -32.18 28.95 6.89
N GLU A 265 -32.30 27.91 7.72
CA GLU A 265 -32.80 26.56 7.46
C GLU A 265 -34.26 26.63 6.94
N PRO A 266 -34.74 25.60 6.22
CA PRO A 266 -35.89 24.92 6.81
C PRO A 266 -35.81 23.40 6.77
N LYS A 267 -36.46 22.83 7.77
CA LYS A 267 -36.63 21.41 8.06
C LYS A 267 -37.93 20.88 7.43
N SER A 268 -37.85 19.64 6.94
CA SER A 268 -38.90 18.63 6.76
C SER A 268 -40.07 18.85 5.79
N GLN A 269 -40.15 17.96 4.81
CA GLN A 269 -41.28 17.04 4.66
C GLN A 269 -40.77 15.66 4.23
#